data_AF-A0A535J2S4-F1
#
_entry.id   AF-A0A535J2S4-F1
#
_cell.length_a   1.000
_cell.length_b   1.000
_cell.length_c   1.000
_cell.angle_alpha   90.00
_cell.angle_beta   90.00
_cell.angle_gamma   90.00
#
_symmetry.space_group_name_H-M   'P 1'
#
loop_
_entity.id
_entity.type
_entity.pdbx_description
1 polymer ?
#
loop_
_entity_poly.entity_id
_entity_poly.type
_entity_poly.pdbx_seq_one_letter_code
_entity_poly.pdbx_strand_id
1 'polypeptide(L)'
;MTTAISSPRLALVSFSPRAMRAVLDGDFRTAEAEVGAAVPRGLRERLGELFERRLPEVDRDPAVLPWVARAMVLTDELGVRRVVGSVGFHGPPNEAGQVEIGYHVEPGFRRRGFATEAVRALLDWAAAEHGIRRFRASVAPSNDRSLAVVARLGFRQTGIRWDELDGQELVYELDWPPDGRHAVP
;
A
#
# COMPACT_ATOMS: atom_id res chain seq x y z
N MET A 1 -14.19 4.75 -12.45
CA MET A 1 -13.20 5.61 -11.76
C MET A 1 -13.05 5.07 -10.35
N THR A 2 -11.88 4.54 -9.99
CA THR A 2 -11.66 4.05 -8.61
C THR A 2 -11.41 5.27 -7.72
N THR A 3 -12.41 5.60 -6.89
CA THR A 3 -12.32 6.70 -5.92
C THR A 3 -11.13 6.48 -4.98
N ALA A 4 -10.44 7.56 -4.62
CA ALA A 4 -9.36 7.47 -3.63
C ALA A 4 -9.91 7.02 -2.27
N ILE A 5 -9.12 6.22 -1.54
CA ILE A 5 -9.48 5.88 -0.15
C ILE A 5 -9.06 7.06 0.72
N SER A 6 -9.99 7.62 1.47
CA SER A 6 -9.71 8.74 2.36
C SER A 6 -9.29 8.25 3.75
N SER A 7 -8.32 8.93 4.34
CA SER A 7 -8.00 8.88 5.77
C SER A 7 -8.02 10.30 6.34
N PRO A 8 -7.84 10.50 7.67
CA PRO A 8 -7.90 11.84 8.27
C PRO A 8 -6.99 12.88 7.62
N ARG A 9 -5.81 12.48 7.13
CA ARG A 9 -4.80 13.38 6.54
C ARG A 9 -4.37 13.00 5.12
N LEU A 10 -4.72 11.81 4.63
CA LEU A 10 -4.22 11.29 3.36
C LEU A 10 -5.36 10.92 2.42
N ALA A 11 -5.09 11.05 1.13
CA ALA A 11 -5.84 10.35 0.08
C ALA A 11 -4.95 9.23 -0.48
N LEU A 12 -5.44 7.99 -0.47
CA LEU A 12 -4.75 6.83 -1.05
C LEU A 12 -5.20 6.67 -2.51
N VAL A 13 -4.44 7.29 -3.41
CA VAL A 13 -4.75 7.36 -4.84
C VAL A 13 -4.19 6.13 -5.55
N SER A 14 -5.03 5.38 -6.26
CA SER A 14 -4.56 4.25 -7.06
C SER A 14 -3.66 4.73 -8.21
N PHE A 15 -2.54 4.04 -8.44
CA PHE A 15 -1.73 4.30 -9.63
C PHE A 15 -2.46 3.71 -10.84
N SER A 16 -2.90 4.56 -11.79
CA SER A 16 -3.48 4.07 -13.04
C SER A 16 -2.44 3.24 -13.82
N PRO A 17 -2.84 2.36 -14.76
CA PRO A 17 -1.90 1.65 -15.63
C PRO A 17 -0.98 2.60 -16.42
N ARG A 18 -1.45 3.82 -16.69
CA ARG A 18 -0.68 4.88 -17.32
C ARG A 18 0.32 5.51 -16.33
N ALA A 19 -0.06 5.73 -15.08
CA ALA A 19 0.85 6.18 -14.03
C ALA A 19 1.96 5.15 -13.76
N MET A 20 1.62 3.85 -13.70
CA MET A 20 2.59 2.77 -13.51
C MET A 20 3.64 2.77 -14.63
N ARG A 21 3.23 2.81 -15.90
CA ARG A 21 4.15 2.93 -17.05
C ARG A 21 5.00 4.18 -16.96
N ALA A 22 4.40 5.32 -16.66
CA ALA A 22 5.13 6.58 -16.54
C ALA A 22 6.24 6.53 -15.46
N VAL A 23 5.97 5.89 -14.31
CA VAL A 23 7.00 5.66 -13.28
C VAL A 23 8.11 4.72 -13.78
N LEU A 24 7.75 3.63 -14.46
CA LEU A 24 8.69 2.67 -15.06
C LEU A 24 9.53 3.27 -16.19
N ASP A 25 9.00 4.25 -16.91
CA ASP A 25 9.71 4.94 -18.00
C ASP A 25 10.52 6.15 -17.48
N GLY A 26 10.33 6.55 -16.22
CA GLY A 26 10.91 7.77 -15.66
C GLY A 26 10.22 9.07 -16.10
N ASP A 27 9.05 8.98 -16.75
CA ASP A 27 8.20 10.12 -17.10
C ASP A 27 7.38 10.59 -15.89
N PHE A 28 8.06 11.25 -14.95
CA PHE A 28 7.40 11.74 -13.76
C PHE A 28 6.40 12.87 -14.02
N ARG A 29 6.48 13.56 -15.16
CA ARG A 29 5.48 14.56 -15.53
C ARG A 29 4.12 13.90 -15.76
N THR A 30 4.10 12.79 -16.51
CA THR A 30 2.88 12.00 -16.70
C THR A 30 2.44 11.35 -15.39
N ALA A 31 3.37 10.79 -14.61
CA ALA A 31 3.01 10.19 -13.31
C ALA A 31 2.34 11.21 -12.37
N GLU A 32 2.87 12.44 -12.30
CA GLU A 32 2.30 13.53 -11.49
C GLU A 32 0.91 13.95 -11.98
N ALA A 33 0.71 14.01 -13.30
CA ALA A 33 -0.59 14.33 -13.89
C ALA A 33 -1.64 13.25 -13.58
N GLU A 34 -1.27 11.96 -13.67
CA GLU A 34 -2.16 10.84 -13.38
C GLU A 34 -2.51 10.73 -11.89
N VAL A 35 -1.54 10.94 -11.00
CA VAL A 35 -1.76 10.91 -9.54
C VAL A 35 -2.44 12.19 -9.04
N GLY A 36 -2.23 13.31 -9.74
CA GLY A 36 -2.69 14.64 -9.34
C GLY A 36 -1.90 15.22 -8.16
N ALA A 37 -0.64 14.84 -7.99
CA ALA A 37 0.23 15.28 -6.91
C ALA A 37 1.71 15.19 -7.34
N ALA A 38 2.58 15.98 -6.72
CA ALA A 38 4.03 15.85 -6.93
C ALA A 38 4.53 14.46 -6.49
N VAL A 39 5.28 13.76 -7.35
CA VAL A 39 5.72 12.37 -7.16
C VAL A 39 7.23 12.34 -6.89
N PRO A 40 7.70 11.69 -5.80
CA PRO A 40 9.13 11.57 -5.53
C PRO A 40 9.81 10.76 -6.63
N ARG A 41 10.98 11.24 -7.08
CA ARG A 41 11.75 10.55 -8.13
C ARG A 41 12.20 9.14 -7.72
N GLY A 42 12.42 8.95 -6.41
CA GLY A 42 12.73 7.65 -5.80
C GLY A 42 11.60 6.60 -5.84
N LEU A 43 10.43 6.94 -6.41
CA LEU A 43 9.29 6.02 -6.47
C LEU A 43 9.57 4.83 -7.39
N ARG A 44 10.36 5.02 -8.46
CA ARG A 44 10.70 3.96 -9.41
C ARG A 44 11.47 2.84 -8.73
N GLU A 45 12.50 3.18 -7.97
CA GLU A 45 13.34 2.23 -7.24
C GLU A 45 12.53 1.48 -6.17
N ARG A 46 11.43 2.06 -5.69
CA ARG A 46 10.61 1.49 -4.61
C ARG A 46 9.47 0.61 -5.11
N LEU A 47 8.85 0.96 -6.23
CA LEU A 47 7.66 0.28 -6.76
C LEU A 47 7.89 -0.36 -8.13
N GLY A 48 9.07 -0.21 -8.71
CA GLY A 48 9.41 -0.68 -10.06
C GLY A 48 9.11 -2.17 -10.22
N GLU A 49 9.70 -3.01 -9.38
CA GLU A 49 9.48 -4.46 -9.44
C GLU A 49 8.00 -4.86 -9.25
N LEU A 50 7.29 -4.18 -8.35
CA LEU A 50 5.85 -4.42 -8.17
C LEU A 50 5.07 -4.05 -9.43
N PHE A 51 5.37 -2.91 -10.05
CA PHE A 51 4.70 -2.45 -11.27
C PHE A 51 5.06 -3.32 -12.46
N GLU A 52 6.32 -3.70 -12.65
CA GLU A 52 6.75 -4.63 -13.71
C GLU A 52 6.03 -5.96 -13.60
N ARG A 53 5.86 -6.48 -12.38
CA ARG A 53 5.14 -7.71 -12.13
C ARG A 53 3.63 -7.58 -12.35
N ARG A 54 3.01 -6.50 -11.89
CA ARG A 54 1.53 -6.37 -11.84
C ARG A 54 0.91 -5.67 -13.05
N LEU A 55 1.62 -4.77 -13.71
CA LEU A 55 1.08 -4.03 -14.85
C LEU A 55 0.58 -4.96 -15.98
N PRO A 56 1.29 -6.03 -16.38
CA PRO A 56 0.78 -6.95 -17.41
C PRO A 56 -0.49 -7.70 -16.98
N GLU A 57 -0.67 -7.94 -15.68
CA GLU A 57 -1.90 -8.53 -15.14
C GLU A 57 -3.03 -7.52 -15.15
N VAL A 58 -2.78 -6.28 -14.70
CA VAL A 58 -3.76 -5.19 -14.71
C VAL A 58 -4.24 -4.87 -16.13
N ASP A 59 -3.35 -4.95 -17.13
CA ASP A 59 -3.71 -4.72 -18.53
C ASP A 59 -4.63 -5.80 -19.10
N ARG A 60 -4.50 -7.04 -18.61
CA ARG A 60 -5.37 -8.16 -19.00
C ARG A 60 -6.67 -8.16 -18.21
N ASP A 61 -6.60 -7.83 -16.93
CA ASP A 61 -7.72 -7.82 -16.00
C ASP A 61 -7.67 -6.58 -15.08
N PRO A 62 -8.48 -5.55 -15.38
CA PRO A 62 -8.59 -4.36 -14.54
C PRO A 62 -9.04 -4.65 -13.10
N ALA A 63 -9.64 -5.81 -12.81
CA ALA A 63 -10.02 -6.21 -11.45
C ALA A 63 -8.81 -6.47 -10.54
N VAL A 64 -7.60 -6.57 -11.09
CA VAL A 64 -6.35 -6.66 -10.32
C VAL A 64 -5.95 -5.30 -9.73
N LEU A 65 -6.31 -4.19 -10.38
CA LEU A 65 -5.87 -2.84 -10.01
C LEU A 65 -6.10 -2.44 -8.53
N PRO A 66 -7.24 -2.79 -7.90
CA PRO A 66 -7.47 -2.47 -6.49
C PRO A 66 -6.48 -3.14 -5.53
N TRP A 67 -5.79 -4.18 -5.98
CA TRP A 67 -4.86 -5.03 -5.24
C TRP A 67 -3.38 -4.72 -5.50
N VAL A 68 -3.09 -3.50 -5.95
CA VAL A 68 -1.73 -2.99 -6.19
C VAL A 68 -1.47 -1.78 -5.29
N ALA A 69 -0.26 -1.23 -5.33
CA ALA A 69 0.11 -0.02 -4.60
C ALA A 69 -0.78 1.19 -4.95
N ARG A 70 -0.91 2.07 -3.97
CA ARG A 70 -1.57 3.38 -4.02
C ARG A 70 -0.59 4.43 -3.49
N ALA A 71 -0.63 5.63 -4.04
CA ALA A 71 0.10 6.78 -3.54
C ALA A 71 -0.57 7.31 -2.27
N MET A 72 0.20 7.53 -1.20
CA MET A 72 -0.25 8.32 -0.05
C MET A 72 -0.10 9.81 -0.41
N VAL A 73 -1.20 10.49 -0.73
CA VAL A 73 -1.19 11.92 -1.08
C VAL A 73 -1.56 12.76 0.14
N LEU A 74 -0.67 13.68 0.51
CA LEU A 74 -0.91 14.71 1.51
C LEU A 74 -1.16 16.05 0.80
N THR A 75 -2.20 16.76 1.24
CA THR A 75 -2.49 18.14 0.83
C THR A 75 -2.15 19.06 2.00
N ASP A 76 -1.32 20.07 1.78
CA ASP A 76 -1.05 21.08 2.82
C ASP A 76 -2.09 22.21 2.83
N GLU A 77 -1.91 23.16 3.77
CA GLU A 77 -2.81 24.29 4.00
C GLU A 77 -2.94 25.21 2.77
N LEU A 78 -1.96 25.21 1.86
CA LEU A 78 -1.99 25.99 0.63
C LEU A 78 -2.61 25.20 -0.55
N GLY A 79 -3.12 23.99 -0.29
CA GLY A 79 -3.68 23.11 -1.31
C GLY A 79 -2.62 22.35 -2.12
N VAL A 80 -1.35 22.42 -1.76
CA VAL A 80 -0.29 21.73 -2.51
C VAL A 80 -0.32 20.24 -2.18
N ARG A 81 -0.49 19.43 -3.22
CA ARG A 81 -0.59 17.97 -3.14
C ARG A 81 0.75 17.32 -3.43
N ARG A 82 1.21 16.43 -2.55
CA ARG A 82 2.44 15.66 -2.71
C ARG A 82 2.31 14.23 -2.23
N VAL A 83 2.97 13.31 -2.92
CA VAL A 83 3.11 11.93 -2.50
C VAL A 83 4.11 11.85 -1.35
N VAL A 84 3.67 11.34 -0.20
CA VAL A 84 4.48 11.21 1.02
C VAL A 84 4.88 9.76 1.31
N GLY A 85 4.46 8.83 0.46
CA GLY A 85 4.66 7.41 0.62
C GLY A 85 3.76 6.60 -0.30
N SER A 86 3.76 5.29 -0.14
CA SER A 86 2.91 4.35 -0.86
C SER A 86 2.38 3.28 0.07
N VAL A 87 1.15 2.85 -0.14
CA VAL A 87 0.50 1.75 0.60
C VAL A 87 -0.29 0.91 -0.39
N GLY A 88 -0.37 -0.39 -0.20
CA GLY A 88 -1.25 -1.22 -1.00
C GLY A 88 -1.00 -2.69 -0.75
N PHE A 89 -1.39 -3.49 -1.73
CA PHE A 89 -1.20 -4.94 -1.69
C PHE A 89 -0.14 -5.38 -2.70
N HIS A 90 0.47 -6.53 -2.45
CA HIS A 90 1.41 -7.16 -3.37
C HIS A 90 0.71 -7.88 -4.54
N GLY A 91 -0.61 -8.07 -4.45
CA GLY A 91 -1.47 -8.70 -5.45
C GLY A 91 -2.85 -9.05 -4.89
N PRO A 92 -3.72 -9.67 -5.71
CA PRO A 92 -5.05 -10.13 -5.30
C PRO A 92 -5.03 -11.15 -4.15
N PRO A 93 -6.19 -11.41 -3.51
CA PRO A 93 -6.30 -12.45 -2.48
C PRO A 93 -5.79 -13.80 -2.99
N ASN A 94 -5.01 -14.49 -2.17
CA ASN A 94 -4.55 -15.85 -2.47
C ASN A 94 -5.69 -16.88 -2.31
N GLU A 95 -5.38 -18.18 -2.47
CA GLU A 95 -6.37 -19.26 -2.31
C GLU A 95 -6.99 -19.32 -0.91
N ALA A 96 -6.29 -18.82 0.11
CA ALA A 96 -6.80 -18.66 1.46
C ALA A 96 -7.57 -17.33 1.65
N GLY A 97 -7.80 -16.53 0.61
CA GLY A 97 -8.45 -15.22 0.73
C GLY A 97 -7.66 -14.20 1.56
N GLN A 98 -6.34 -14.41 1.71
CA GLN A 98 -5.44 -13.47 2.37
C GLN A 98 -4.82 -12.52 1.36
N VAL A 99 -4.62 -11.26 1.76
CA VAL A 99 -3.85 -10.27 0.98
C VAL A 99 -2.65 -9.80 1.77
N GLU A 100 -1.52 -9.64 1.09
CA GLU A 100 -0.29 -9.14 1.70
C GLU A 100 -0.15 -7.62 1.50
N ILE A 101 0.03 -6.89 2.60
CA ILE A 101 0.21 -5.44 2.59
C ILE A 101 1.69 -5.06 2.42
N GLY A 102 1.91 -3.97 1.69
CA GLY A 102 3.19 -3.28 1.60
C GLY A 102 3.01 -1.78 1.83
N TYR A 103 3.95 -1.15 2.52
CA TYR A 103 3.92 0.30 2.71
C TYR A 103 5.30 0.93 2.84
N HIS A 104 5.39 2.18 2.42
CA HIS A 104 6.56 3.02 2.57
C HIS A 104 6.15 4.45 2.93
N VAL A 105 6.93 5.13 3.77
CA VAL A 105 6.82 6.57 4.02
C VAL A 105 8.14 7.26 3.73
N GLU A 106 8.11 8.30 2.90
CA GLU A 106 9.30 9.04 2.48
C GLU A 106 10.05 9.62 3.68
N PRO A 107 11.40 9.68 3.65
CA PRO A 107 12.23 10.07 4.80
C PRO A 107 11.77 11.32 5.55
N GLY A 108 11.42 12.40 4.83
CA GLY A 108 10.95 13.67 5.42
C GLY A 108 9.55 13.62 6.05
N PHE A 109 8.81 12.53 5.88
CA PHE A 109 7.43 12.36 6.37
C PHE A 109 7.31 11.24 7.42
N ARG A 110 8.42 10.57 7.75
CA ARG A 110 8.44 9.50 8.76
C ARG A 110 8.15 10.05 10.17
N ARG A 111 7.78 9.14 11.08
CA ARG A 111 7.48 9.44 12.50
C ARG A 111 6.28 10.38 12.74
N ARG A 112 5.44 10.58 11.72
CA ARG A 112 4.20 11.38 11.80
C ARG A 112 2.91 10.53 11.85
N GLY A 113 3.06 9.20 11.91
CA GLY A 113 1.95 8.24 11.97
C GLY A 113 1.31 7.88 10.62
N PHE A 114 1.84 8.36 9.49
CA PHE A 114 1.23 8.12 8.17
C PHE A 114 1.16 6.65 7.76
N ALA A 115 2.16 5.83 8.08
CA ALA A 115 2.12 4.40 7.77
C ALA A 115 0.93 3.70 8.45
N THR A 116 0.79 3.86 9.77
CA THR A 116 -0.32 3.27 10.53
C THR A 116 -1.68 3.79 10.06
N GLU A 117 -1.78 5.09 9.78
CA GLU A 117 -3.02 5.70 9.27
C GLU A 117 -3.43 5.13 7.92
N ALA A 118 -2.48 5.10 6.97
CA ALA A 118 -2.72 4.62 5.62
C ALA A 118 -3.04 3.12 5.58
N VAL A 119 -2.33 2.31 6.37
CA VAL A 119 -2.61 0.87 6.46
C VAL A 119 -4.00 0.65 7.04
N ARG A 120 -4.37 1.31 8.15
CA ARG A 120 -5.72 1.16 8.72
C ARG A 120 -6.81 1.49 7.70
N ALA A 121 -6.70 2.64 7.01
CA ALA A 121 -7.67 3.02 5.97
C ALA A 121 -7.73 2.00 4.82
N LEU A 122 -6.59 1.41 4.43
CA LEU A 122 -6.53 0.35 3.42
C LEU A 122 -7.22 -0.95 3.89
N LEU A 123 -7.01 -1.36 5.15
CA LEU A 123 -7.65 -2.54 5.74
C LEU A 123 -9.16 -2.35 5.83
N ASP A 124 -9.62 -1.18 6.31
CA ASP A 124 -11.03 -0.81 6.40
C ASP A 124 -11.70 -0.87 5.02
N TRP A 125 -11.07 -0.27 4.02
CA TRP A 125 -11.56 -0.31 2.64
C TRP A 125 -11.64 -1.74 2.09
N ALA A 126 -10.59 -2.55 2.24
CA ALA A 126 -10.59 -3.93 1.73
C ALA A 126 -11.63 -4.82 2.43
N ALA A 127 -11.86 -4.60 3.73
CA ALA A 127 -12.89 -5.32 4.47
C ALA A 127 -14.31 -4.89 4.07
N ALA A 128 -14.55 -3.58 3.94
CA ALA A 128 -15.88 -3.04 3.63
C ALA A 128 -16.30 -3.29 2.18
N GLU A 129 -15.41 -3.00 1.22
CA GLU A 129 -15.74 -3.04 -0.22
C GLU A 129 -15.55 -4.42 -0.84
N HIS A 130 -14.69 -5.26 -0.26
CA HIS A 130 -14.29 -6.54 -0.85
C HIS A 130 -14.43 -7.74 0.11
N GLY A 131 -14.91 -7.54 1.34
CA GLY A 131 -15.12 -8.62 2.31
C GLY A 131 -13.83 -9.29 2.78
N ILE A 132 -12.66 -8.67 2.56
CA ILE A 132 -11.38 -9.25 2.99
C ILE A 132 -11.26 -9.18 4.51
N ARG A 133 -11.02 -10.34 5.12
CA ARG A 133 -10.87 -10.47 6.57
C ARG A 133 -9.47 -10.75 7.02
N ARG A 134 -8.62 -11.31 6.15
CA ARG A 134 -7.30 -11.82 6.53
C ARG A 134 -6.19 -11.07 5.80
N PHE A 135 -5.26 -10.54 6.56
CA PHE A 135 -4.17 -9.72 6.05
C PHE A 135 -2.84 -10.28 6.51
N ARG A 136 -1.83 -10.15 5.66
CA ARG A 136 -0.46 -10.56 5.93
C ARG A 136 0.49 -9.38 5.75
N ALA A 137 1.57 -9.37 6.50
CA ALA A 137 2.75 -8.54 6.24
C ALA A 137 4.01 -9.39 6.42
N SER A 138 5.02 -9.17 5.58
CA SER A 138 6.36 -9.72 5.78
C SER A 138 7.30 -8.55 6.09
N VAL A 139 8.13 -8.69 7.13
CA VAL A 139 8.96 -7.59 7.66
C VAL A 139 10.35 -8.12 7.99
N ALA A 140 11.38 -7.50 7.41
CA ALA A 140 12.77 -7.79 7.79
C ALA A 140 12.99 -7.62 9.32
N PRO A 141 13.68 -8.55 10.01
CA PRO A 141 13.92 -8.49 11.46
C PRO A 141 14.61 -7.21 11.94
N SER A 142 15.39 -6.56 11.08
CA SER A 142 16.12 -5.31 11.37
C SER A 142 15.27 -4.04 11.19
N ASN A 143 14.03 -4.16 10.70
CA ASN A 143 13.18 -3.02 10.40
C ASN A 143 12.25 -2.66 11.57
N ASP A 144 12.84 -2.13 12.65
CA ASP A 144 12.13 -1.72 13.87
C ASP A 144 10.91 -0.82 13.61
N ARG A 145 10.96 -0.01 12.55
CA ARG A 145 9.87 0.91 12.20
C ARG A 145 8.65 0.16 11.69
N SER A 146 8.84 -0.81 10.79
CA SER A 146 7.74 -1.64 10.30
C SER A 146 7.25 -2.60 11.38
N LEU A 147 8.16 -3.15 12.21
CA LEU A 147 7.80 -3.98 13.37
C LEU A 147 6.89 -3.21 14.35
N ALA A 148 7.20 -1.95 14.63
CA ALA A 148 6.34 -1.10 15.46
C ALA A 148 4.97 -0.81 14.83
N VAL A 149 4.89 -0.67 13.49
CA VAL A 149 3.61 -0.43 12.78
C VAL A 149 2.73 -1.67 12.82
N VAL A 150 3.27 -2.85 12.48
CA VAL A 150 2.48 -4.10 12.49
C VAL A 150 2.02 -4.43 13.92
N ALA A 151 2.88 -4.27 14.92
CA ALA A 151 2.51 -4.45 16.32
C ALA A 151 1.39 -3.48 16.77
N ARG A 152 1.47 -2.20 16.39
CA ARG A 152 0.45 -1.20 16.74
C ARG A 152 -0.91 -1.45 16.07
N LEU A 153 -0.92 -2.14 14.93
CA LEU A 153 -2.14 -2.52 14.22
C LEU A 153 -2.71 -3.87 14.71
N GLY A 154 -2.00 -4.58 15.59
CA GLY A 154 -2.46 -5.85 16.16
C GLY A 154 -2.08 -7.09 15.35
N PHE A 155 -1.21 -6.95 14.33
CA PHE A 155 -0.65 -8.09 13.63
C PHE A 155 0.13 -9.00 14.58
N ARG A 156 0.02 -10.31 14.38
CA ARG A 156 0.69 -11.33 15.19
C ARG A 156 1.67 -12.10 14.33
N GLN A 157 2.87 -12.33 14.83
CA GLN A 157 3.87 -13.13 14.09
C GLN A 157 3.38 -14.58 13.99
N THR A 158 3.30 -15.10 12.77
CA THR A 158 2.87 -16.49 12.48
C THR A 158 4.00 -17.34 11.90
N GLY A 159 5.08 -16.74 11.42
CA GLY A 159 6.18 -17.50 10.85
C GLY A 159 7.40 -16.66 10.47
N ILE A 160 8.28 -17.30 9.70
CA ILE A 160 9.48 -16.72 9.10
C ILE A 160 9.52 -17.21 7.65
N ARG A 161 9.90 -16.33 6.72
CA ARG A 161 10.13 -16.64 5.32
C ARG A 161 11.56 -16.24 4.96
N TRP A 162 12.13 -16.92 3.97
CA TRP A 162 13.32 -16.44 3.27
C TRP A 162 12.91 -15.88 1.91
N ASP A 163 13.41 -14.70 1.58
CA ASP A 163 13.36 -14.10 0.27
C ASP A 163 14.78 -14.03 -0.30
N GLU A 164 14.94 -14.25 -1.60
CA GLU A 164 16.27 -14.28 -2.23
C GLU A 164 16.93 -12.91 -2.26
N LEU A 165 16.14 -11.83 -2.29
CA LEU A 165 16.61 -10.45 -2.33
C LEU A 165 16.65 -9.84 -0.93
N ASP A 166 15.57 -10.00 -0.16
CA ASP A 166 15.40 -9.35 1.13
C ASP A 166 15.92 -10.20 2.32
N GLY A 167 16.28 -11.46 2.07
CA GLY A 167 16.77 -12.38 3.08
C GLY A 167 15.67 -12.84 4.04
N GLN A 168 15.98 -12.95 5.33
CA GLN A 168 15.01 -13.38 6.32
C GLN A 168 13.92 -12.32 6.53
N GLU A 169 12.66 -12.72 6.47
CA GLU A 169 11.51 -11.90 6.85
C GLU A 169 10.66 -12.60 7.92
N LEU A 170 10.19 -11.82 8.89
CA LEU A 170 9.20 -12.27 9.86
C LEU A 170 7.81 -12.10 9.24
N VAL A 171 7.01 -13.18 9.28
CA VAL A 171 5.65 -13.20 8.73
C VAL A 171 4.66 -12.88 9.83
N TYR A 172 3.77 -11.94 9.53
CA TYR A 172 2.74 -11.47 10.43
C TYR A 172 1.36 -11.58 9.79
N GLU A 173 0.36 -11.96 10.58
CA GLU A 173 -1.04 -12.05 10.13
C GLU A 173 -1.98 -11.28 11.06
N LEU A 174 -3.09 -10.81 10.49
CA LEU A 174 -4.13 -10.06 11.17
C LEU A 174 -5.51 -10.41 10.59
N ASP A 175 -6.46 -10.73 11.48
CA ASP A 175 -7.88 -10.70 11.16
C ASP A 175 -8.44 -9.28 11.38
N TRP A 176 -9.19 -8.76 10.41
CA TRP A 176 -9.72 -7.39 10.43
C TRP A 176 -11.24 -7.33 10.19
N PRO A 177 -11.99 -6.55 11.00
CA PRO A 177 -11.52 -5.86 12.20
C PRO A 177 -11.24 -6.88 13.33
N PRO A 178 -10.32 -6.55 14.27
CA PRO A 178 -9.83 -7.49 15.28
C PRO A 178 -10.91 -8.05 16.23
N ASP A 179 -12.06 -7.39 16.35
CA ASP A 179 -13.16 -7.81 17.23
C ASP A 179 -14.33 -8.46 16.49
N GLY A 180 -14.21 -8.75 15.19
CA GLY A 180 -15.30 -9.31 14.39
C GLY A 180 -16.54 -8.39 14.26
N ARG A 181 -16.50 -7.17 14.80
CA ARG A 181 -17.62 -6.21 14.71
C ARG A 181 -17.77 -5.74 13.27
N HIS A 182 -18.85 -6.18 12.66
CA HIS A 182 -19.25 -5.72 11.34
C HIS A 182 -19.72 -4.27 11.51
N ALA A 183 -19.08 -3.33 10.81
CA ALA A 183 -19.80 -2.16 10.36
C ALA A 183 -20.79 -2.68 9.31
N VAL A 184 -21.97 -3.10 9.77
CA VAL A 184 -23.13 -3.30 8.92
C VAL A 184 -23.58 -1.91 8.48
N PRO A 185 -23.89 -1.70 7.18
CA PRO A 185 -24.15 -0.39 6.60
C PRO A 185 -25.26 0.41 7.29
#